data_AF-S7ZTH7-F1
#
_entry.id   AF-S7ZTH7-F1
#
_cell.length_a   1.000
_cell.length_b   1.000
_cell.length_c   1.000
_cell.angle_alpha   90.00
_cell.angle_beta   90.00
_cell.angle_gamma   90.00
#
_symmetry.space_group_name_H-M   'P 1'
#
loop_
_entity.id
_entity.type
_entity.pdbx_description
1 polymer ?
#
loop_
_entity_poly.entity_id
_entity_poly.type
_entity_poly.pdbx_seq_one_letter_code
_entity_poly.pdbx_strand_id
1 'polypeptide(L)'
;MSSTDRPIIRRDFTEKLMLQAIPPYRLWHRTYRDSMCSSLALPGRTAWALQPPLPFARTGASAIAVVDLHGVSGGIVSRVKVAAIKVGRPEPQVVNGRVDISRWESVAAFKDTVLDAFGHRLDVLEVNVHGLFNMTRAFLPMLLDTRAKLDGQGIVINVAFSGALSVRKSGASYRTSKLAVLRWTEALNLEHCDDGLLAFCVNPGAIKTHLTINEPEEVRNRLPHKPEIAGDTIAWLASGRREWMGERYISCPWDMEELLGRKDEIVEGNKLKLSMDF
;
A
#
# COMPACT_ATOMS: atom_id res chain seq x y z
N MET A 1 -51.67 0.08 1.32
CA MET A 1 -50.83 1.27 1.08
C MET A 1 -49.52 0.99 1.82
N SER A 2 -48.40 0.57 1.20
CA SER A 2 -47.58 1.22 0.16
C SER A 2 -47.17 2.65 0.58
N SER A 3 -45.92 3.11 0.52
CA SER A 3 -44.68 2.58 -0.09
C SER A 3 -43.45 3.21 0.62
N THR A 4 -42.16 2.89 0.40
CA THR A 4 -41.47 1.98 -0.53
C THR A 4 -40.11 1.52 0.05
N ASP A 5 -39.30 0.81 -0.74
CA ASP A 5 -37.93 0.31 -0.51
C ASP A 5 -36.87 1.31 0.02
N ARG A 6 -35.98 0.81 0.88
CA ARG A 6 -34.60 1.33 1.04
C ARG A 6 -33.62 0.19 0.75
N PRO A 7 -32.62 0.37 -0.15
CA PRO A 7 -31.67 -0.68 -0.47
C PRO A 7 -30.68 -0.86 0.68
N ILE A 8 -31.01 -1.80 1.58
CA ILE A 8 -30.01 -2.51 2.37
C ILE A 8 -28.94 -2.97 1.38
N ILE A 9 -27.67 -2.66 1.64
CA ILE A 9 -26.56 -3.28 0.91
C ILE A 9 -26.61 -4.77 1.27
N ARG A 10 -27.31 -5.55 0.44
CA ARG A 10 -27.38 -6.99 0.60
C ARG A 10 -25.96 -7.53 0.58
N ARG A 11 -25.71 -8.49 1.49
CA ARG A 11 -24.50 -9.31 1.51
C ARG A 11 -24.15 -9.84 0.11
N ASP A 12 -25.16 -10.10 -0.73
CA ASP A 12 -25.09 -10.49 -2.15
C ASP A 12 -23.94 -9.85 -2.97
N PHE A 13 -23.66 -8.55 -2.86
CA PHE A 13 -22.61 -7.91 -3.70
C PHE A 13 -21.18 -8.20 -3.18
N THR A 14 -21.00 -8.29 -1.87
CA THR A 14 -19.70 -8.66 -1.27
C THR A 14 -19.51 -10.19 -1.28
N GLU A 15 -20.55 -10.97 -1.04
CA GLU A 15 -20.49 -12.44 -1.01
C GLU A 15 -20.26 -13.05 -2.40
N LYS A 16 -20.89 -12.53 -3.47
CA LYS A 16 -20.63 -13.04 -4.84
C LYS A 16 -19.19 -12.84 -5.31
N LEU A 17 -18.48 -11.81 -4.82
CA LEU A 17 -17.05 -11.60 -5.07
C LEU A 17 -16.12 -12.30 -4.05
N MET A 18 -16.62 -12.71 -2.88
CA MET A 18 -15.84 -13.35 -1.81
C MET A 18 -15.82 -14.89 -1.85
N LEU A 19 -16.69 -15.53 -2.64
CA LEU A 19 -16.98 -16.97 -2.56
C LEU A 19 -16.33 -17.86 -3.64
N GLN A 20 -15.49 -17.34 -4.52
CA GLN A 20 -14.74 -18.19 -5.45
C GLN A 20 -13.44 -18.72 -4.82
N ALA A 21 -13.55 -19.94 -4.29
CA ALA A 21 -12.50 -20.86 -3.84
C ALA A 21 -11.59 -20.44 -2.65
N ILE A 22 -11.60 -21.27 -1.60
CA ILE A 22 -10.45 -21.97 -0.97
C ILE A 22 -10.99 -22.82 0.20
N PRO A 23 -10.75 -24.16 0.24
CA PRO A 23 -11.21 -25.02 1.34
C PRO A 23 -10.32 -24.93 2.60
N PRO A 24 -10.81 -25.37 3.79
CA PRO A 24 -10.15 -25.06 5.05
C PRO A 24 -9.17 -26.16 5.52
N TYR A 25 -7.86 -25.87 5.60
CA TYR A 25 -6.91 -26.76 6.29
C TYR A 25 -5.94 -26.05 7.25
N ARG A 26 -5.58 -26.82 8.30
CA ARG A 26 -4.83 -26.39 9.49
C ARG A 26 -3.32 -26.59 9.29
N LEU A 27 -2.51 -25.54 9.30
CA LEU A 27 -1.17 -25.46 9.94
C LEU A 27 -0.55 -24.06 9.71
N TRP A 28 -0.92 -23.05 10.52
CA TRP A 28 -0.62 -21.63 10.19
C TRP A 28 0.00 -20.82 11.35
N HIS A 29 0.99 -21.38 12.05
CA HIS A 29 1.66 -20.70 13.19
C HIS A 29 3.19 -20.52 13.07
N ARG A 30 3.84 -20.91 11.95
CA ARG A 30 5.29 -20.70 11.75
C ARG A 30 5.70 -19.96 10.47
N THR A 31 4.87 -19.88 9.43
CA THR A 31 5.29 -19.45 8.08
C THR A 31 5.02 -17.98 7.74
N TYR A 32 4.39 -17.20 8.63
CA TYR A 32 3.99 -15.81 8.36
C TYR A 32 5.05 -14.75 8.74
N ARG A 33 6.35 -15.09 8.62
CA ARG A 33 7.46 -14.12 8.74
C ARG A 33 7.87 -13.52 7.39
N ASP A 34 7.45 -14.11 6.27
CA ASP A 34 7.93 -13.79 4.92
C ASP A 34 6.82 -13.20 4.02
N SER A 35 6.19 -12.12 4.46
CA SER A 35 5.28 -11.32 3.62
C SER A 35 6.07 -10.33 2.77
N MET A 36 6.28 -10.69 1.50
CA MET A 36 6.96 -9.89 0.47
C MET A 36 6.12 -8.65 0.08
N CYS A 37 6.31 -7.56 0.81
CA CYS A 37 5.74 -6.24 0.48
C CYS A 37 6.86 -5.25 0.17
N SER A 38 6.65 -4.44 -0.85
CA SER A 38 7.60 -3.47 -1.41
C SER A 38 7.74 -2.18 -0.58
N SER A 39 7.45 -2.20 0.73
CA SER A 39 7.70 -1.08 1.67
C SER A 39 7.69 -1.47 3.17
N LEU A 40 8.52 -0.84 4.05
CA LEU A 40 8.80 -1.25 5.48
C LEU A 40 9.66 -0.30 6.37
N ALA A 41 9.08 0.66 7.12
CA ALA A 41 9.82 1.68 7.92
C ALA A 41 9.32 2.04 9.33
N LEU A 42 10.17 2.02 10.38
CA LEU A 42 9.71 2.07 11.78
C LEU A 42 9.14 3.42 12.26
N PRO A 43 8.30 3.41 13.32
CA PRO A 43 8.18 4.55 14.20
C PRO A 43 9.55 4.73 14.86
N GLY A 44 10.27 5.77 14.46
CA GLY A 44 11.69 5.85 14.74
C GLY A 44 12.61 5.35 13.62
N ARG A 45 12.13 5.40 12.36
CA ARG A 45 12.87 5.79 11.14
C ARG A 45 13.38 4.68 10.18
N THR A 46 12.70 4.46 9.04
CA THR A 46 13.29 3.77 7.86
C THR A 46 12.77 4.25 6.50
N ALA A 47 13.32 3.75 5.37
CA ALA A 47 12.79 3.91 4.01
C ALA A 47 13.48 3.01 2.96
N TRP A 48 12.76 2.68 1.88
CA TRP A 48 13.17 2.09 0.58
C TRP A 48 12.28 2.74 -0.48
N ALA A 49 12.80 3.00 -1.66
CA ALA A 49 11.98 3.45 -2.77
C ALA A 49 12.72 3.28 -4.10
N LEU A 50 11.93 3.21 -5.17
CA LEU A 50 12.35 3.60 -6.53
C LEU A 50 12.46 5.14 -6.67
N GLN A 51 12.48 5.87 -5.55
CA GLN A 51 12.55 7.32 -5.42
C GLN A 51 13.88 7.72 -4.77
N PRO A 52 14.36 8.96 -4.94
CA PRO A 52 15.62 9.40 -4.35
C PRO A 52 15.63 9.21 -2.81
N PRO A 53 16.70 8.67 -2.20
CA PRO A 53 16.71 8.39 -0.75
C PRO A 53 16.95 9.62 0.14
N LEU A 54 17.23 10.80 -0.45
CA LEU A 54 17.59 12.01 0.28
C LEU A 54 16.43 12.65 1.09
N PRO A 55 15.16 12.65 0.66
CA PRO A 55 14.05 13.18 1.44
C PRO A 55 13.88 12.48 2.79
N PHE A 56 14.05 11.16 2.86
CA PHE A 56 14.01 10.41 4.12
C PHE A 56 15.10 10.84 5.09
N ALA A 57 16.33 11.02 4.60
CA ALA A 57 17.42 11.54 5.43
C ALA A 57 17.09 12.93 6.01
N ARG A 58 16.43 13.79 5.22
CA ARG A 58 16.02 15.14 5.63
C ARG A 58 14.85 15.17 6.63
N THR A 59 13.84 14.32 6.43
CA THR A 59 12.78 14.10 7.44
C THR A 59 13.31 13.39 8.69
N GLY A 60 14.56 12.91 8.62
CA GLY A 60 15.35 12.46 9.73
C GLY A 60 15.30 10.96 9.92
N ALA A 61 15.37 10.17 8.86
CA ALA A 61 15.51 8.72 8.99
C ALA A 61 16.84 8.31 9.69
N SER A 62 17.00 7.09 10.22
CA SER A 62 18.23 6.63 10.95
C SER A 62 18.69 5.27 10.49
N ALA A 63 17.80 4.46 9.96
CA ALA A 63 18.13 3.35 9.09
C ALA A 63 17.56 3.70 7.71
N ILE A 64 18.28 3.42 6.62
CA ILE A 64 17.81 3.62 5.24
C ILE A 64 18.34 2.46 4.40
N ALA A 65 17.47 1.78 3.67
CA ALA A 65 17.86 0.71 2.75
C ALA A 65 17.67 1.20 1.31
N VAL A 66 18.77 1.32 0.56
CA VAL A 66 18.75 1.77 -0.84
C VAL A 66 19.03 0.59 -1.74
N VAL A 67 18.13 0.27 -2.67
CA VAL A 67 18.28 -0.88 -3.57
C VAL A 67 18.00 -0.49 -5.01
N ASP A 68 18.66 -1.19 -5.92
CA ASP A 68 18.47 -1.02 -7.36
C ASP A 68 18.72 -2.36 -8.08
N LEU A 69 18.02 -2.62 -9.20
CA LEU A 69 18.16 -3.83 -10.01
C LEU A 69 19.55 -3.98 -10.63
N HIS A 70 20.21 -2.86 -10.93
CA HIS A 70 21.54 -2.76 -11.51
C HIS A 70 22.63 -2.46 -10.45
N GLY A 71 22.22 -2.23 -9.20
CA GLY A 71 23.10 -1.91 -8.08
C GLY A 71 23.26 -0.40 -7.87
N VAL A 72 23.54 0.00 -6.64
CA VAL A 72 23.48 1.41 -6.25
C VAL A 72 24.86 2.09 -6.38
N SER A 73 24.88 3.28 -6.99
CA SER A 73 26.11 4.00 -7.33
C SER A 73 26.97 4.40 -6.12
N GLY A 74 28.29 4.39 -6.34
CA GLY A 74 29.27 4.85 -5.37
C GLY A 74 28.99 6.30 -4.92
N GLY A 75 28.97 6.53 -3.61
CA GLY A 75 28.69 7.84 -3.01
C GLY A 75 27.22 8.11 -2.66
N ILE A 76 26.26 7.23 -2.99
CA ILE A 76 24.87 7.37 -2.54
C ILE A 76 24.74 7.43 -1.01
N VAL A 77 25.48 6.58 -0.30
CA VAL A 77 25.53 6.52 1.16
C VAL A 77 26.00 7.87 1.72
N SER A 78 27.10 8.40 1.19
CA SER A 78 27.64 9.71 1.60
C SER A 78 26.63 10.84 1.33
N ARG A 79 25.98 10.85 0.16
CA ARG A 79 24.95 11.85 -0.19
C ARG A 79 23.74 11.81 0.77
N VAL A 80 23.31 10.61 1.15
CA VAL A 80 22.21 10.39 2.12
C VAL A 80 22.62 10.90 3.50
N LYS A 81 23.82 10.56 3.98
CA LYS A 81 24.36 11.01 5.27
C LYS A 81 24.52 12.53 5.34
N VAL A 82 25.13 13.15 4.31
CA VAL A 82 25.26 14.61 4.18
C VAL A 82 23.88 15.29 4.11
N ALA A 83 22.88 14.67 3.46
CA ALA A 83 21.54 15.24 3.37
C ALA A 83 20.82 15.30 4.73
N ALA A 84 21.09 14.37 5.66
CA ALA A 84 20.61 14.44 7.04
C ALA A 84 21.33 15.54 7.84
N ILE A 85 22.68 15.52 7.83
CA ILE A 85 23.51 16.45 8.60
C ILE A 85 23.23 17.91 8.21
N LYS A 86 23.06 18.19 6.91
CA LYS A 86 22.75 19.54 6.39
C LYS A 86 21.47 20.15 6.95
N VAL A 87 20.53 19.35 7.45
CA VAL A 87 19.29 19.82 8.10
C VAL A 87 19.25 19.50 9.61
N GLY A 88 20.41 19.35 10.24
CA GLY A 88 20.54 19.14 11.69
C GLY A 88 20.04 17.77 12.18
N ARG A 89 19.92 16.77 11.30
CA ARG A 89 19.53 15.41 11.68
C ARG A 89 20.76 14.54 11.96
N PRO A 90 20.72 13.66 12.98
CA PRO A 90 21.75 12.65 13.19
C PRO A 90 21.96 11.79 11.94
N GLU A 91 23.20 11.37 11.72
CA GLU A 91 23.58 10.53 10.59
C GLU A 91 22.81 9.19 10.58
N PRO A 92 22.18 8.81 9.46
CA PRO A 92 21.58 7.50 9.32
C PRO A 92 22.63 6.41 9.07
N GLN A 93 22.41 5.25 9.67
CA GLN A 93 22.84 3.97 9.13
C GLN A 93 22.22 3.79 7.74
N VAL A 94 23.04 3.51 6.74
CA VAL A 94 22.59 3.28 5.36
C VAL A 94 23.13 1.94 4.90
N VAL A 95 22.23 1.06 4.49
CA VAL A 95 22.54 -0.19 3.79
C VAL A 95 22.20 0.01 2.33
N ASN A 96 23.04 -0.48 1.42
CA ASN A 96 22.70 -0.54 0.01
C ASN A 96 23.00 -1.91 -0.59
N GLY A 97 22.30 -2.25 -1.68
CA GLY A 97 22.46 -3.53 -2.33
C GLY A 97 21.85 -3.58 -3.73
N ARG A 98 22.28 -4.56 -4.52
CA ARG A 98 21.61 -4.92 -5.76
C ARG A 98 20.46 -5.87 -5.44
N VAL A 99 19.23 -5.51 -5.79
CA VAL A 99 18.04 -6.35 -5.53
C VAL A 99 17.16 -6.43 -6.77
N ASP A 100 16.97 -7.66 -7.24
CA ASP A 100 15.95 -7.98 -8.22
C ASP A 100 14.66 -8.36 -7.51
N ILE A 101 13.69 -7.44 -7.47
CA ILE A 101 12.41 -7.66 -6.79
C ILE A 101 11.54 -8.74 -7.46
N SER A 102 11.86 -9.16 -8.69
CA SER A 102 11.18 -10.27 -9.35
C SER A 102 11.66 -11.64 -8.88
N ARG A 103 12.83 -11.69 -8.21
CA ARG A 103 13.49 -12.91 -7.77
C ARG A 103 13.51 -13.04 -6.26
N TRP A 104 12.82 -14.06 -5.75
CA TRP A 104 12.72 -14.30 -4.31
C TRP A 104 14.09 -14.45 -3.62
N GLU A 105 15.04 -15.14 -4.25
CA GLU A 105 16.37 -15.36 -3.65
C GLU A 105 17.12 -14.04 -3.47
N SER A 106 16.97 -13.10 -4.41
CA SER A 106 17.59 -11.77 -4.33
C SER A 106 16.97 -10.93 -3.21
N VAL A 107 15.65 -11.04 -3.00
CA VAL A 107 14.96 -10.32 -1.93
C VAL A 107 15.22 -10.95 -0.57
N ALA A 108 15.26 -12.28 -0.46
CA ALA A 108 15.58 -13.00 0.76
C ALA A 108 17.00 -12.70 1.26
N ALA A 109 18.01 -12.77 0.38
CA ALA A 109 19.39 -12.45 0.75
C ALA A 109 19.56 -11.00 1.25
N PHE A 110 18.85 -10.05 0.65
CA PHE A 110 18.87 -8.66 1.12
C PHE A 110 18.03 -8.45 2.39
N LYS A 111 16.92 -9.17 2.56
CA LYS A 111 16.09 -9.14 3.79
C LYS A 111 16.94 -9.40 5.02
N ASP A 112 17.78 -10.44 4.99
CA ASP A 112 18.61 -10.82 6.12
C ASP A 112 19.70 -9.77 6.40
N THR A 113 20.34 -9.23 5.34
CA THR A 113 21.29 -8.10 5.44
C THR A 113 20.67 -6.87 6.11
N VAL A 114 19.43 -6.55 5.77
CA VAL A 114 18.69 -5.40 6.31
C VAL A 114 18.19 -5.67 7.74
N LEU A 115 17.78 -6.90 8.03
CA LEU A 115 17.39 -7.34 9.37
C LEU A 115 18.57 -7.22 10.35
N ASP A 116 19.73 -7.78 10.01
CA ASP A 116 20.93 -7.73 10.84
C ASP A 116 21.36 -6.28 11.09
N ALA A 117 21.41 -5.47 10.03
CA ALA A 117 21.74 -4.06 10.13
C ALA A 117 20.78 -3.30 11.05
N PHE A 118 19.46 -3.51 10.92
CA PHE A 118 18.44 -2.76 11.65
C PHE A 118 18.00 -3.45 12.96
N GLY A 119 18.80 -4.39 13.48
CA GLY A 119 18.61 -5.03 14.79
C GLY A 119 17.39 -5.95 14.89
N HIS A 120 17.01 -6.59 13.78
CA HIS A 120 15.85 -7.48 13.61
C HIS A 120 14.48 -6.87 13.97
N ARG A 121 14.36 -5.54 13.93
CA ARG A 121 13.14 -4.82 14.38
C ARG A 121 12.04 -4.73 13.31
N LEU A 122 12.15 -5.52 12.24
CA LEU A 122 11.35 -5.41 11.03
C LEU A 122 10.18 -6.40 11.04
N ASP A 123 8.95 -5.91 11.20
CA ASP A 123 7.70 -6.69 11.21
C ASP A 123 6.65 -6.19 10.20
N VAL A 124 5.45 -6.76 10.16
CA VAL A 124 4.43 -6.46 9.13
C VAL A 124 3.60 -5.17 9.34
N LEU A 125 3.48 -4.66 10.57
CA LEU A 125 2.94 -3.32 10.83
C LEU A 125 4.00 -2.29 10.43
N GLU A 126 5.23 -2.62 10.77
CA GLU A 126 6.43 -1.95 10.32
C GLU A 126 6.51 -1.90 8.77
N VAL A 127 6.20 -3.01 8.07
CA VAL A 127 6.04 -3.10 6.60
C VAL A 127 5.05 -2.02 6.16
N ASN A 128 3.78 -2.25 6.46
CA ASN A 128 2.71 -1.65 5.67
C ASN A 128 2.25 -0.29 6.19
N VAL A 129 2.45 -0.01 7.49
CA VAL A 129 1.87 1.15 8.15
C VAL A 129 2.92 2.25 8.32
N HIS A 130 3.94 2.00 9.12
CA HIS A 130 4.98 3.00 9.35
C HIS A 130 5.86 3.20 8.09
N GLY A 131 6.03 2.15 7.27
CA GLY A 131 6.55 2.23 5.91
C GLY A 131 5.88 3.33 5.08
N LEU A 132 4.56 3.27 5.02
CA LEU A 132 3.72 4.22 4.30
C LEU A 132 3.77 5.63 4.92
N PHE A 133 3.75 5.74 6.25
CA PHE A 133 3.83 7.05 6.93
C PHE A 133 5.15 7.77 6.61
N ASN A 134 6.27 7.05 6.61
CA ASN A 134 7.59 7.61 6.31
C ASN A 134 7.72 8.00 4.82
N MET A 135 7.10 7.24 3.90
CA MET A 135 6.97 7.62 2.48
C MET A 135 6.23 8.95 2.34
N THR A 136 5.00 9.04 2.84
CA THR A 136 4.19 10.24 2.66
C THR A 136 4.79 11.44 3.39
N ARG A 137 5.30 11.29 4.62
CA ARG A 137 6.01 12.38 5.32
C ARG A 137 7.23 12.91 4.54
N ALA A 138 7.88 12.07 3.73
CA ALA A 138 9.03 12.46 2.92
C ALA A 138 8.68 13.15 1.59
N PHE A 139 7.57 12.77 0.94
CA PHE A 139 7.20 13.25 -0.39
C PHE A 139 5.98 14.18 -0.46
N LEU A 140 5.07 14.13 0.52
CA LEU A 140 3.84 14.93 0.52
C LEU A 140 4.10 16.44 0.38
N PRO A 141 5.06 17.07 1.08
CA PRO A 141 5.35 18.49 0.88
C PRO A 141 5.78 18.81 -0.56
N MET A 142 6.53 17.91 -1.22
CA MET A 142 6.91 18.09 -2.63
C MET A 142 5.73 17.88 -3.58
N LEU A 143 4.84 16.93 -3.28
CA LEU A 143 3.64 16.66 -4.07
C LEU A 143 2.68 17.84 -4.03
N LEU A 144 2.43 18.41 -2.84
CA LEU A 144 1.59 19.59 -2.65
C LEU A 144 2.22 20.85 -3.26
N ASP A 145 3.53 21.06 -3.11
CA ASP A 145 4.25 22.16 -3.76
C ASP A 145 4.16 22.08 -5.30
N THR A 146 4.26 20.87 -5.85
CA THR A 146 4.08 20.60 -7.30
C THR A 146 2.64 20.84 -7.73
N ARG A 147 1.64 20.43 -6.92
CA ARG A 147 0.21 20.70 -7.16
C ARG A 147 -0.05 22.22 -7.23
N ALA A 148 0.41 22.96 -6.23
CA ALA A 148 0.15 24.39 -6.09
C ALA A 148 0.86 25.25 -7.16
N LYS A 149 2.08 24.87 -7.59
CA LYS A 149 2.89 25.68 -8.53
C LYS A 149 2.74 25.31 -9.99
N LEU A 150 2.48 24.04 -10.30
CA LEU A 150 2.53 23.49 -11.66
C LEU A 150 1.21 22.83 -12.09
N ASP A 151 0.13 23.03 -11.32
CA ASP A 151 -1.17 22.35 -11.52
C ASP A 151 -1.05 20.81 -11.61
N GLY A 152 -0.03 20.24 -10.94
CA GLY A 152 0.23 18.80 -10.97
C GLY A 152 -0.93 17.96 -10.41
N GLN A 153 -0.97 16.66 -10.69
CA GLN A 153 -2.14 15.83 -10.31
C GLN A 153 -2.42 15.78 -8.79
N GLY A 154 -1.39 15.82 -7.93
CA GLY A 154 -1.59 15.78 -6.48
C GLY A 154 -2.16 14.46 -5.95
N ILE A 155 -1.91 13.34 -6.63
CA ILE A 155 -2.52 12.04 -6.34
C ILE A 155 -1.59 11.12 -5.52
N VAL A 156 -2.15 10.42 -4.53
CA VAL A 156 -1.52 9.30 -3.80
C VAL A 156 -2.38 8.05 -3.99
N ILE A 157 -1.78 6.93 -4.38
CA ILE A 157 -2.46 5.63 -4.50
C ILE A 157 -1.77 4.62 -3.60
N ASN A 158 -2.48 4.16 -2.57
CA ASN A 158 -2.02 3.16 -1.61
C ASN A 158 -2.61 1.79 -1.94
N VAL A 159 -1.86 0.71 -1.68
CA VAL A 159 -2.29 -0.66 -2.01
C VAL A 159 -2.64 -1.45 -0.75
N ALA A 160 -3.93 -1.75 -0.61
CA ALA A 160 -4.51 -2.60 0.42
C ALA A 160 -4.90 -3.98 -0.15
N PHE A 161 -5.87 -4.64 0.47
CA PHE A 161 -6.32 -5.98 0.13
C PHE A 161 -7.77 -6.16 0.60
N SER A 162 -8.64 -6.75 -0.23
CA SER A 162 -10.04 -7.04 0.12
C SER A 162 -10.19 -7.87 1.40
N GLY A 163 -9.22 -8.73 1.69
CA GLY A 163 -9.19 -9.51 2.93
C GLY A 163 -8.92 -8.71 4.20
N ALA A 164 -8.60 -7.41 4.12
CA ALA A 164 -8.60 -6.50 5.27
C ALA A 164 -10.02 -6.20 5.77
N LEU A 165 -11.03 -6.28 4.88
CA LEU A 165 -12.44 -6.00 5.16
C LEU A 165 -13.18 -7.20 5.79
N SER A 166 -12.50 -8.32 6.09
CA SER A 166 -13.14 -9.51 6.67
C SER A 166 -12.22 -10.23 7.66
N VAL A 167 -12.80 -10.65 8.79
CA VAL A 167 -12.11 -11.49 9.78
C VAL A 167 -12.08 -12.93 9.26
N ARG A 168 -10.88 -13.47 9.09
CA ARG A 168 -10.63 -14.88 8.73
C ARG A 168 -9.52 -15.43 9.64
N LYS A 169 -9.45 -16.75 9.79
CA LYS A 169 -8.30 -17.42 10.43
C LYS A 169 -7.04 -17.16 9.59
N SER A 170 -5.88 -17.09 10.27
CA SER A 170 -4.54 -16.76 9.76
C SER A 170 -4.38 -15.36 9.13
N GLY A 171 -3.12 -14.87 9.12
CA GLY A 171 -2.75 -13.58 8.54
C GLY A 171 -3.26 -12.35 9.30
N ALA A 172 -3.63 -12.46 10.58
CA ALA A 172 -4.23 -11.38 11.36
C ALA A 172 -3.40 -10.08 11.32
N SER A 173 -2.10 -10.16 11.58
CA SER A 173 -1.19 -9.00 11.57
C SER A 173 -1.11 -8.33 10.18
N TYR A 174 -1.06 -9.10 9.09
CA TYR A 174 -1.09 -8.56 7.73
C TYR A 174 -2.45 -7.89 7.41
N ARG A 175 -3.58 -8.54 7.75
CA ARG A 175 -4.92 -7.98 7.57
C ARG A 175 -5.10 -6.67 8.35
N THR A 176 -4.71 -6.65 9.63
CA THR A 176 -4.70 -5.44 10.46
C THR A 176 -3.84 -4.34 9.84
N SER A 177 -2.64 -4.69 9.33
CA SER A 177 -1.76 -3.71 8.68
C SER A 177 -2.39 -3.09 7.43
N LYS A 178 -3.08 -3.89 6.58
CA LYS A 178 -3.77 -3.38 5.39
C LYS A 178 -5.09 -2.65 5.73
N LEU A 179 -5.75 -2.98 6.84
CA LEU A 179 -6.90 -2.21 7.35
C LEU A 179 -6.46 -0.84 7.88
N ALA A 180 -5.30 -0.77 8.55
CA ALA A 180 -4.70 0.50 8.95
C ALA A 180 -4.33 1.35 7.73
N VAL A 181 -3.76 0.77 6.66
CA VAL A 181 -3.53 1.46 5.38
C VAL A 181 -4.81 2.03 4.78
N LEU A 182 -5.92 1.27 4.79
CA LEU A 182 -7.23 1.77 4.32
C LEU A 182 -7.65 3.01 5.11
N ARG A 183 -7.85 2.88 6.43
CA ARG A 183 -8.32 3.99 7.28
C ARG A 183 -7.40 5.21 7.23
N TRP A 184 -6.09 4.99 7.21
CA TRP A 184 -5.13 6.08 7.16
C TRP A 184 -5.12 6.79 5.80
N THR A 185 -5.45 6.10 4.70
CA THR A 185 -5.60 6.77 3.40
C THR A 185 -6.82 7.69 3.37
N GLU A 186 -7.92 7.31 4.04
CA GLU A 186 -9.08 8.19 4.23
C GLU A 186 -8.72 9.43 5.05
N ALA A 187 -8.04 9.24 6.20
CA ALA A 187 -7.58 10.36 7.04
C ALA A 187 -6.61 11.28 6.30
N LEU A 188 -5.63 10.72 5.57
CA LEU A 188 -4.68 11.49 4.77
C LEU A 188 -5.38 12.37 3.71
N ASN A 189 -6.43 11.86 3.08
CA ASN A 189 -7.22 12.66 2.13
C ASN A 189 -7.95 13.81 2.86
N LEU A 190 -8.63 13.52 3.97
CA LEU A 190 -9.37 14.53 4.75
C LEU A 190 -8.47 15.62 5.34
N GLU A 191 -7.24 15.27 5.76
CA GLU A 191 -6.28 16.22 6.32
C GLU A 191 -5.69 17.18 5.27
N HIS A 192 -5.73 16.83 3.99
CA HIS A 192 -5.02 17.55 2.92
C HIS A 192 -5.85 17.77 1.63
N CYS A 193 -7.16 17.51 1.63
CA CYS A 193 -8.01 17.74 0.46
C CYS A 193 -8.04 19.23 0.07
N ASP A 194 -8.05 20.11 1.07
CA ASP A 194 -8.03 21.57 0.89
C ASP A 194 -6.65 22.07 0.39
N ASP A 195 -5.57 21.34 0.68
CA ASP A 195 -4.24 21.54 0.07
C ASP A 195 -4.17 21.01 -1.38
N GLY A 196 -5.24 20.38 -1.88
CA GLY A 196 -5.30 19.78 -3.20
C GLY A 196 -4.75 18.36 -3.28
N LEU A 197 -4.61 17.62 -2.18
CA LEU A 197 -4.33 16.19 -2.23
C LEU A 197 -5.57 15.40 -2.71
N LEU A 198 -5.33 14.28 -3.40
CA LEU A 198 -6.35 13.27 -3.65
C LEU A 198 -5.76 11.89 -3.38
N ALA A 199 -6.23 11.21 -2.33
CA ALA A 199 -5.70 9.94 -1.87
C ALA A 199 -6.71 8.80 -2.08
N PHE A 200 -6.22 7.72 -2.71
CA PHE A 200 -6.99 6.52 -3.04
C PHE A 200 -6.38 5.28 -2.38
N CYS A 201 -7.22 4.33 -1.97
CA CYS A 201 -6.74 3.03 -1.51
C CYS A 201 -7.33 1.90 -2.37
N VAL A 202 -6.45 1.18 -3.06
CA VAL A 202 -6.84 0.16 -4.04
C VAL A 202 -6.63 -1.26 -3.51
N ASN A 203 -7.56 -2.16 -3.83
CA ASN A 203 -7.34 -3.61 -3.80
C ASN A 203 -6.94 -4.08 -5.20
N PRO A 204 -5.72 -4.62 -5.39
CA PRO A 204 -5.23 -5.01 -6.72
C PRO A 204 -5.96 -6.26 -7.27
N GLY A 205 -6.66 -7.00 -6.41
CA GLY A 205 -7.34 -8.24 -6.77
C GLY A 205 -6.60 -9.50 -6.32
N ALA A 206 -7.26 -10.64 -6.54
CA ALA A 206 -6.71 -11.96 -6.25
C ALA A 206 -5.86 -12.44 -7.44
N ILE A 207 -4.55 -12.16 -7.38
CA ILE A 207 -3.56 -12.41 -8.45
C ILE A 207 -2.51 -13.45 -7.99
N LYS A 208 -2.11 -14.39 -8.85
CA LYS A 208 -1.00 -15.32 -8.59
C LYS A 208 0.32 -14.56 -8.51
N THR A 209 0.89 -14.46 -7.31
CA THR A 209 2.14 -13.71 -7.02
C THR A 209 3.05 -14.52 -6.09
N HIS A 210 4.23 -13.98 -5.74
CA HIS A 210 5.07 -14.56 -4.68
C HIS A 210 4.43 -14.46 -3.28
N LEU A 211 3.51 -13.52 -3.02
CA LEU A 211 2.77 -13.47 -1.75
C LEU A 211 1.92 -14.72 -1.50
N THR A 212 1.52 -15.43 -2.57
CA THR A 212 0.77 -16.69 -2.46
C THR A 212 1.65 -17.93 -2.56
N ILE A 213 2.99 -17.82 -2.50
CA ILE A 213 3.92 -18.96 -2.71
C ILE A 213 3.69 -20.14 -1.74
N ASN A 214 3.22 -19.85 -0.52
CA ASN A 214 2.93 -20.83 0.51
C ASN A 214 1.53 -21.49 0.38
N GLU A 215 0.71 -21.06 -0.59
CA GLU A 215 -0.56 -21.70 -0.92
C GLU A 215 -0.34 -22.86 -1.93
N PRO A 216 -1.14 -23.93 -1.90
CA PRO A 216 -1.07 -25.02 -2.89
C PRO A 216 -1.16 -24.50 -4.33
N GLU A 217 -0.45 -25.12 -5.27
CA GLU A 217 -0.45 -24.64 -6.66
C GLU A 217 -1.85 -24.67 -7.28
N GLU A 218 -2.67 -25.66 -6.94
CA GLU A 218 -4.06 -25.77 -7.39
C GLU A 218 -4.93 -24.62 -6.87
N VAL A 219 -4.61 -24.07 -5.71
CA VAL A 219 -5.23 -22.86 -5.16
C VAL A 219 -4.73 -21.63 -5.94
N ARG A 220 -3.41 -21.49 -6.11
CA ARG A 220 -2.79 -20.36 -6.80
C ARG A 220 -3.22 -20.25 -8.26
N ASN A 221 -3.44 -21.38 -8.94
CA ASN A 221 -3.89 -21.46 -10.33
C ASN A 221 -5.39 -21.14 -10.51
N ARG A 222 -6.16 -21.05 -9.42
CA ARG A 222 -7.57 -20.64 -9.42
C ARG A 222 -7.77 -19.16 -9.10
N LEU A 223 -6.70 -18.42 -8.84
CA LEU A 223 -6.76 -16.96 -8.63
C LEU A 223 -7.17 -16.29 -9.95
N PRO A 224 -8.33 -15.62 -10.02
CA PRO A 224 -8.96 -15.31 -11.31
C PRO A 224 -8.40 -14.05 -12.00
N HIS A 225 -7.57 -13.25 -11.33
CA HIS A 225 -7.06 -11.99 -11.86
C HIS A 225 -5.59 -12.09 -12.28
N LYS A 226 -5.23 -11.29 -13.28
CA LYS A 226 -3.86 -11.11 -13.75
C LYS A 226 -3.31 -9.73 -13.29
N PRO A 227 -1.98 -9.49 -13.29
CA PRO A 227 -1.40 -8.22 -12.83
C PRO A 227 -1.90 -6.97 -13.57
N GLU A 228 -2.26 -7.10 -14.84
CA GLU A 228 -2.63 -6.01 -15.72
C GLU A 228 -3.84 -5.22 -15.18
N ILE A 229 -4.85 -5.90 -14.61
CA ILE A 229 -6.06 -5.24 -14.10
C ILE A 229 -5.76 -4.21 -12.98
N ALA A 230 -4.73 -4.48 -12.18
CA ALA A 230 -4.26 -3.56 -11.15
C ALA A 230 -3.48 -2.40 -11.78
N GLY A 231 -2.61 -2.69 -12.78
CA GLY A 231 -1.86 -1.68 -13.52
C GLY A 231 -2.78 -0.70 -14.26
N ASP A 232 -3.75 -1.22 -15.01
CA ASP A 232 -4.71 -0.46 -15.80
C ASP A 232 -5.58 0.44 -14.90
N THR A 233 -6.08 -0.09 -13.78
CA THR A 233 -6.86 0.70 -12.82
C THR A 233 -6.01 1.81 -12.18
N ILE A 234 -4.76 1.52 -11.80
CA ILE A 234 -3.86 2.51 -11.18
C ILE A 234 -3.48 3.59 -12.19
N ALA A 235 -3.18 3.22 -13.43
CA ALA A 235 -2.91 4.15 -14.53
C ALA A 235 -4.13 5.02 -14.84
N TRP A 236 -5.33 4.42 -14.87
CA TRP A 236 -6.59 5.14 -15.03
C TRP A 236 -6.79 6.13 -13.88
N LEU A 237 -6.66 5.72 -12.60
CA LEU A 237 -6.77 6.63 -11.46
C LEU A 237 -5.76 7.79 -11.52
N ALA A 238 -4.52 7.52 -11.92
CA ALA A 238 -3.45 8.52 -12.02
C ALA A 238 -3.59 9.46 -13.23
N SER A 239 -4.35 9.10 -14.27
CA SER A 239 -4.48 9.90 -15.50
C SER A 239 -5.36 11.16 -15.36
N GLY A 240 -6.07 11.32 -14.24
CA GLY A 240 -6.90 12.49 -14.00
C GLY A 240 -7.52 12.52 -12.61
N ARG A 241 -7.73 13.73 -12.08
CA ARG A 241 -8.37 13.94 -10.78
C ARG A 241 -9.84 13.47 -10.79
N ARG A 242 -10.20 12.66 -9.80
CA ARG A 242 -11.54 12.09 -9.61
C ARG A 242 -11.99 12.35 -8.16
N GLU A 243 -12.24 13.62 -7.83
CA GLU A 243 -12.45 14.08 -6.44
C GLU A 243 -13.51 13.26 -5.69
N TRP A 244 -14.60 12.89 -6.37
CA TRP A 244 -15.70 12.11 -5.80
C TRP A 244 -15.27 10.70 -5.33
N MET A 245 -14.14 10.18 -5.80
CA MET A 245 -13.54 8.90 -5.39
C MET A 245 -12.54 9.05 -4.22
N GLY A 246 -12.26 10.28 -3.78
CA GLY A 246 -11.44 10.52 -2.59
C GLY A 246 -12.01 9.80 -1.36
N GLU A 247 -11.11 9.33 -0.49
CA GLU A 247 -11.41 8.53 0.72
C GLU A 247 -12.10 7.19 0.47
N ARG A 248 -12.25 6.74 -0.79
CA ARG A 248 -12.97 5.51 -1.09
C ARG A 248 -12.04 4.35 -1.41
N TYR A 249 -12.43 3.18 -0.92
CA TYR A 249 -11.87 1.91 -1.31
C TYR A 249 -12.27 1.57 -2.75
N ILE A 250 -11.28 1.25 -3.57
CA ILE A 250 -11.46 0.90 -4.98
C ILE A 250 -10.93 -0.51 -5.21
N SER A 251 -11.72 -1.42 -5.77
CA SER A 251 -11.23 -2.74 -6.18
C SER A 251 -10.89 -2.70 -7.66
N CYS A 252 -9.63 -2.94 -8.02
CA CYS A 252 -9.20 -3.01 -9.42
C CYS A 252 -9.98 -4.06 -10.24
N PRO A 253 -10.40 -5.22 -9.67
CA PRO A 253 -11.35 -6.14 -10.29
C PRO A 253 -12.75 -5.64 -10.65
N TRP A 254 -13.13 -4.39 -10.33
CA TRP A 254 -14.43 -3.85 -10.74
C TRP A 254 -14.40 -3.34 -12.18
N ASP A 255 -15.56 -3.34 -12.82
CA ASP A 255 -15.74 -2.60 -14.06
C ASP A 255 -15.74 -1.10 -13.77
N MET A 256 -14.86 -0.35 -14.44
CA MET A 256 -14.70 1.09 -14.20
C MET A 256 -15.80 1.93 -14.87
N GLU A 257 -16.46 1.43 -15.92
CA GLU A 257 -17.62 2.07 -16.54
C GLU A 257 -18.87 1.87 -15.67
N GLU A 258 -19.09 0.68 -15.12
CA GLU A 258 -20.14 0.44 -14.12
C GLU A 258 -19.92 1.33 -12.88
N LEU A 259 -18.69 1.42 -12.40
CA LEU A 259 -18.32 2.25 -11.25
C LEU A 259 -18.61 3.74 -11.50
N LEU A 260 -18.32 4.24 -12.71
CA LEU A 260 -18.65 5.61 -13.13
C LEU A 260 -20.17 5.83 -13.22
N GLY A 261 -20.90 4.87 -13.81
CA GLY A 261 -22.36 4.91 -13.92
C GLY A 261 -23.09 4.91 -12.57
N ARG A 262 -22.42 4.48 -11.50
CA ARG A 262 -22.93 4.43 -10.12
C ARG A 262 -22.40 5.55 -9.22
N LYS A 263 -21.75 6.57 -9.80
CA LYS A 263 -21.18 7.71 -9.07
C LYS A 263 -22.17 8.32 -8.07
N ASP A 264 -23.36 8.69 -8.51
CA ASP A 264 -24.30 9.45 -7.67
C ASP A 264 -24.81 8.58 -6.50
N GLU A 265 -25.12 7.30 -6.75
CA GLU A 265 -25.45 6.28 -5.73
C GLU A 265 -24.35 6.14 -4.65
N ILE A 266 -23.08 6.24 -5.05
CA ILE A 266 -21.89 6.12 -4.18
C ILE A 266 -21.62 7.41 -3.40
N VAL A 267 -21.89 8.58 -4.01
CA VAL A 267 -21.71 9.89 -3.37
C VAL A 267 -22.82 10.13 -2.35
N GLU A 268 -24.10 10.03 -2.76
CA GLU A 268 -25.27 10.24 -1.89
C GLU A 268 -25.29 9.27 -0.71
N GLY A 269 -24.98 7.99 -0.96
CA GLY A 269 -24.92 6.97 0.09
C GLY A 269 -23.63 6.94 0.89
N ASN A 270 -22.68 7.87 0.65
CA ASN A 270 -21.32 7.89 1.22
C ASN A 270 -20.62 6.52 1.20
N LYS A 271 -20.84 5.75 0.13
CA LYS A 271 -20.44 4.34 0.04
C LYS A 271 -18.93 4.20 -0.19
N LEU A 272 -18.43 2.98 0.06
CA LEU A 272 -17.04 2.56 -0.14
C LEU A 272 -16.01 3.19 0.82
N LYS A 273 -16.46 3.84 1.90
CA LYS A 273 -15.62 4.24 3.04
C LYS A 273 -15.77 3.26 4.19
N LEU A 274 -14.81 3.19 5.11
CA LEU A 274 -14.95 2.42 6.34
C LEU A 274 -15.86 3.15 7.34
N SER A 275 -17.06 2.63 7.61
CA SER A 275 -17.93 3.10 8.71
C SER A 275 -17.96 2.12 9.89
N MET A 276 -18.44 2.61 11.04
CA MET A 276 -19.06 1.78 12.07
C MET A 276 -20.49 2.27 12.19
N ASP A 277 -21.44 1.37 12.01
CA ASP A 277 -22.86 1.67 12.10
C ASP A 277 -23.34 1.27 13.51
N PHE A 278 -24.02 2.18 14.22
CA PHE A 278 -24.48 2.03 15.60
C PHE A 278 -26.01 1.89 15.67
#